data_AF-A0A397F7C1-F1
#
_entry.id   AF-A0A397F7C1-F1
#
_cell.length_a   1.000
_cell.length_b   1.000
_cell.length_c   1.000
_cell.angle_alpha   90.00
_cell.angle_beta   90.00
_cell.angle_gamma   90.00
#
_symmetry.space_group_name_H-M   'P 1'
#
loop_
_entity.id
_entity.type
_entity.pdbx_description
1 polymer ?
#
loop_
_entity_poly.entity_id
_entity_poly.type
_entity_poly.pdbx_seq_one_letter_code
_entity_poly.pdbx_strand_id
1 'polypeptide(L)'
;KNTGNVDKDEVFYPQREKDEYPPTRQIVYTLGLSWFVYLKQGYWDPLLVRRATAVIVSLTCWFTALAIVGYLTLTLGVKTMGLYYFAPLFVFASFLVVTTFLHHNDEETPWYGDSTWTYVKGNLSSVDRSYGWLVDELSHNIGTHQVHHLFPIIPHYKLKEATSHFRKAYPHLVRVNTEPIVGAFFKTLDLFVHHGIVPDDAEVFTLGERAKAAKKAL
;
A
#
# COMPACT_ATOMS: atom_id res chain seq x y z
N LYS A 1 -13.29 -6.16 6.84
CA LYS A 1 -13.87 -6.43 8.18
C LYS A 1 -12.75 -6.96 9.08
N ASN A 2 -12.63 -6.51 10.34
CA ASN A 2 -11.72 -7.14 11.30
C ASN A 2 -12.44 -8.36 11.92
N THR A 3 -12.12 -9.53 11.43
CA THR A 3 -12.69 -10.84 11.81
C THR A 3 -11.85 -11.55 12.87
N GLY A 4 -10.73 -10.95 13.29
CA GLY A 4 -9.76 -11.57 14.20
C GLY A 4 -9.02 -12.74 13.57
N ASN A 5 -8.98 -12.81 12.25
CA ASN A 5 -8.33 -13.87 11.48
C ASN A 5 -7.43 -13.25 10.41
N VAL A 6 -6.12 -13.45 10.56
CA VAL A 6 -5.08 -12.87 9.67
C VAL A 6 -5.26 -13.25 8.20
N ASP A 7 -5.92 -14.37 7.89
CA ASP A 7 -6.16 -14.84 6.52
C ASP A 7 -7.41 -14.22 5.88
N LYS A 8 -8.26 -13.58 6.70
CA LYS A 8 -9.52 -12.95 6.28
C LYS A 8 -9.53 -11.44 6.53
N ASP A 9 -8.55 -10.95 7.28
CA ASP A 9 -8.43 -9.57 7.69
C ASP A 9 -7.41 -8.87 6.81
N GLU A 10 -7.92 -8.03 5.92
CA GLU A 10 -7.11 -7.04 5.25
C GLU A 10 -7.06 -5.78 6.11
N VAL A 11 -5.83 -5.30 6.37
CA VAL A 11 -5.59 -4.02 7.05
C VAL A 11 -6.22 -2.86 6.26
N PHE A 12 -6.37 -3.01 4.94
CA PHE A 12 -7.01 -2.06 4.04
C PHE A 12 -8.22 -2.69 3.37
N TYR A 13 -9.36 -2.63 4.04
CA TYR A 13 -10.64 -2.95 3.40
C TYR A 13 -11.23 -1.67 2.76
N PRO A 14 -11.99 -1.80 1.67
CA PRO A 14 -12.63 -0.65 1.04
C PRO A 14 -13.60 0.05 2.01
N GLN A 15 -13.53 1.37 2.07
CA GLN A 15 -14.46 2.19 2.85
C GLN A 15 -15.85 2.15 2.22
N ARG A 16 -16.86 1.79 3.00
CA ARG A 16 -18.25 1.64 2.57
C ARG A 16 -19.09 2.88 2.86
N GLU A 17 -20.16 3.09 2.10
CA GLU A 17 -21.05 4.26 2.25
C GLU A 17 -21.77 4.31 3.62
N LYS A 18 -22.12 3.16 4.21
CA LYS A 18 -22.77 3.11 5.54
C LYS A 18 -21.86 3.48 6.72
N ASP A 19 -20.55 3.44 6.54
CA ASP A 19 -19.59 3.57 7.63
C ASP A 19 -19.04 5.01 7.66
N GLU A 20 -18.95 5.59 8.86
CA GLU A 20 -18.27 6.87 9.04
C GLU A 20 -16.76 6.69 9.18
N TYR A 21 -15.99 7.36 8.32
CA TYR A 21 -14.53 7.34 8.39
C TYR A 21 -13.96 8.74 8.61
N PRO A 22 -12.89 8.87 9.41
CA PRO A 22 -12.06 10.07 9.35
C PRO A 22 -11.48 10.23 7.93
N PRO A 23 -11.01 11.43 7.53
CA PRO A 23 -10.43 11.70 6.21
C PRO A 23 -9.04 11.03 6.05
N THR A 24 -9.02 9.71 6.15
CA THR A 24 -7.82 8.85 6.12
C THR A 24 -7.31 8.65 4.70
N ARG A 25 -8.18 8.78 3.70
CA ARG A 25 -7.80 8.67 2.28
C ARG A 25 -6.90 9.83 1.86
N GLN A 26 -7.19 11.03 2.35
CA GLN A 26 -6.44 12.24 2.08
C GLN A 26 -5.03 12.18 2.67
N ILE A 27 -4.79 11.29 3.65
CA ILE A 27 -3.48 11.17 4.29
C ILE A 27 -2.43 10.73 3.28
N VAL A 28 -2.80 10.00 2.22
CA VAL A 28 -1.88 9.59 1.13
C VAL A 28 -1.25 10.80 0.41
N TYR A 29 -1.90 11.98 0.39
CA TYR A 29 -1.30 13.22 -0.11
C TYR A 29 -0.05 13.65 0.65
N THR A 30 0.11 13.19 1.90
CA THR A 30 1.24 13.57 2.75
C THR A 30 2.49 12.71 2.52
N LEU A 31 2.44 11.77 1.56
CA LEU A 31 3.56 10.91 1.15
C LEU A 31 4.23 10.23 2.35
N GLY A 32 5.54 10.40 2.54
CA GLY A 32 6.26 9.76 3.65
C GLY A 32 5.69 10.08 5.04
N LEU A 33 4.90 11.15 5.20
CA LEU A 33 4.23 11.43 6.48
C LEU A 33 3.05 10.48 6.76
N SER A 34 2.41 9.93 5.72
CA SER A 34 1.33 8.95 5.85
C SER A 34 1.75 7.74 6.66
N TRP A 35 3.02 7.34 6.54
CA TRP A 35 3.60 6.20 7.25
C TRP A 35 3.59 6.40 8.78
N PHE A 36 3.80 7.62 9.27
CA PHE A 36 3.75 7.91 10.70
C PHE A 36 2.32 7.88 11.25
N VAL A 37 1.32 8.26 10.43
CA VAL A 37 -0.09 8.12 10.83
C VAL A 37 -0.49 6.64 10.89
N TYR A 38 -0.01 5.83 9.95
CA TYR A 38 -0.24 4.38 9.92
C TYR A 38 0.22 3.70 11.21
N LEU A 39 1.41 4.05 11.72
CA LEU A 39 1.93 3.47 12.96
C LEU A 39 0.99 3.70 14.15
N LYS A 40 0.34 4.86 14.27
CA LYS A 40 -0.57 5.16 15.37
C LYS A 40 -1.81 4.23 15.40
N GLN A 41 -2.32 3.83 14.23
CA GLN A 41 -3.59 3.10 14.13
C GLN A 41 -3.45 1.61 14.49
N GLY A 42 -2.29 0.99 14.23
CA GLY A 42 -2.10 -0.47 14.35
C GLY A 42 -1.79 -1.01 15.76
N TYR A 43 -1.40 -0.17 16.72
CA TYR A 43 -0.92 -0.66 18.03
C TYR A 43 -2.02 -1.19 18.96
N TRP A 44 -3.29 -0.84 18.73
CA TRP A 44 -4.39 -1.14 19.65
C TRP A 44 -5.23 -2.35 19.21
N ASP A 45 -4.68 -3.22 18.36
CA ASP A 45 -5.38 -4.40 17.87
C ASP A 45 -5.48 -5.50 18.96
N PRO A 46 -6.69 -6.00 19.28
CA PRO A 46 -6.89 -7.12 20.21
C PRO A 46 -6.05 -8.38 19.91
N LEU A 47 -5.67 -8.60 18.64
CA LEU A 47 -4.78 -9.68 18.22
C LEU A 47 -3.39 -9.62 18.88
N LEU A 48 -2.94 -8.43 19.27
CA LEU A 48 -1.62 -8.21 19.85
C LEU A 48 -1.56 -8.50 21.36
N VAL A 49 -2.72 -8.59 22.05
CA VAL A 49 -2.79 -8.85 23.50
C VAL A 49 -2.14 -10.18 23.86
N ARG A 50 -2.28 -11.21 23.01
CA ARG A 50 -1.66 -12.53 23.20
C ARG A 50 -0.14 -12.54 22.98
N ARG A 51 0.42 -11.44 22.48
CA ARG A 51 1.85 -11.27 22.18
C ARG A 51 2.46 -10.09 22.96
N ALA A 52 1.94 -9.80 24.16
CA ALA A 52 2.34 -8.66 24.98
C ALA A 52 3.86 -8.49 25.11
N THR A 53 4.63 -9.56 25.32
CA THR A 53 6.10 -9.50 25.38
C THR A 53 6.71 -8.96 24.09
N ALA A 54 6.28 -9.45 22.92
CA ALA A 54 6.78 -8.96 21.63
C ALA A 54 6.40 -7.50 21.39
N VAL A 55 5.20 -7.09 21.82
CA VAL A 55 4.76 -5.69 21.77
C VAL A 55 5.65 -4.81 22.65
N ILE A 56 5.92 -5.22 23.90
CA ILE A 56 6.78 -4.48 24.83
C ILE A 56 8.18 -4.32 24.25
N VAL A 57 8.79 -5.42 23.78
CA VAL A 57 10.13 -5.39 23.16
C VAL A 57 10.14 -4.44 21.96
N SER A 58 9.14 -4.54 21.07
CA SER A 58 9.00 -3.64 19.92
C SER A 58 8.92 -2.17 20.36
N LEU A 59 8.06 -1.85 21.33
CA LEU A 59 7.91 -0.49 21.86
C LEU A 59 9.22 0.01 22.47
N THR A 60 9.91 -0.81 23.26
CA THR A 60 11.22 -0.45 23.83
C THR A 60 12.23 -0.12 22.72
N CYS A 61 12.34 -0.96 21.69
CA CYS A 61 13.22 -0.69 20.54
C CYS A 61 12.86 0.64 19.84
N TRP A 62 11.58 0.91 19.63
CA TRP A 62 11.11 2.16 19.04
C TRP A 62 11.45 3.38 19.90
N PHE A 63 11.20 3.32 21.22
CA PHE A 63 11.56 4.41 22.13
C PHE A 63 13.07 4.63 22.20
N THR A 64 13.87 3.56 22.22
CA THR A 64 15.33 3.67 22.16
C THR A 64 15.79 4.31 20.86
N ALA A 65 15.24 3.91 19.70
CA ALA A 65 15.57 4.53 18.42
C ALA A 65 15.20 6.02 18.40
N LEU A 66 14.02 6.39 18.90
CA LEU A 66 13.60 7.79 19.02
C LEU A 66 14.52 8.60 19.95
N ALA A 67 14.94 8.02 21.08
CA ALA A 67 15.88 8.67 21.99
C ALA A 67 17.24 8.90 21.34
N ILE A 68 17.75 7.93 20.57
CA ILE A 68 19.00 8.06 19.80
C ILE A 68 18.87 9.17 18.76
N VAL A 69 17.80 9.18 17.97
CA VAL A 69 17.55 10.24 16.96
C VAL A 69 17.45 11.62 17.63
N GLY A 70 16.76 11.71 18.77
CA GLY A 70 16.65 12.94 19.57
C GLY A 70 18.02 13.41 20.07
N TYR A 71 18.80 12.52 20.67
CA TYR A 71 20.16 12.81 21.13
C TYR A 71 21.08 13.27 19.98
N LEU A 72 21.06 12.58 18.84
CA LEU A 72 21.82 12.97 17.65
C LEU A 72 21.36 14.32 17.08
N THR A 73 20.07 14.62 17.15
CA THR A 73 19.54 15.93 16.72
C THR A 73 20.02 17.06 17.63
N LEU A 74 20.08 16.83 18.95
CA LEU A 74 20.60 17.81 19.90
C LEU A 74 22.11 18.00 19.79
N THR A 75 22.87 16.94 19.46
CA THR A 75 24.34 17.00 19.39
C THR A 75 24.88 17.44 18.02
N LEU A 76 24.32 16.94 16.92
CA LEU A 76 24.76 17.24 15.55
C LEU A 76 24.01 18.42 14.92
N GLY A 77 22.90 18.83 15.54
CA GLY A 77 22.04 19.92 15.09
C GLY A 77 21.01 19.50 14.04
N VAL A 78 19.88 20.22 14.03
CA VAL A 78 18.74 19.97 13.14
C VAL A 78 19.12 20.03 11.67
N LYS A 79 20.05 20.92 11.28
CA LYS A 79 20.49 21.04 9.88
C LYS A 79 21.18 19.76 9.39
N THR A 80 22.10 19.22 10.18
CA THR A 80 22.84 17.99 9.85
C THR A 80 21.88 16.81 9.79
N MET A 81 21.02 16.66 10.80
CA MET A 81 20.02 15.59 10.81
C MET A 81 18.99 15.73 9.69
N GLY A 82 18.61 16.96 9.36
CA GLY A 82 17.71 17.26 8.24
C GLY A 82 18.27 16.75 6.92
N LEU A 83 19.54 17.07 6.63
CA LEU A 83 20.18 16.70 5.37
C LEU A 83 20.49 15.20 5.26
N TYR A 84 21.00 14.59 6.32
CA TYR A 84 21.55 13.22 6.24
C TYR A 84 20.63 12.13 6.79
N TYR A 85 19.57 12.48 7.53
CA TYR A 85 18.66 11.50 8.12
C TYR A 85 17.21 11.75 7.72
N PHE A 86 16.63 12.90 8.08
CA PHE A 86 15.19 13.14 7.88
C PHE A 86 14.80 13.27 6.41
N ALA A 87 15.57 13.99 5.58
CA ALA A 87 15.27 14.12 4.17
C ALA A 87 15.41 12.79 3.40
N PRO A 88 16.50 12.00 3.55
CA PRO A 88 16.59 10.67 2.95
C PRO A 88 15.48 9.73 3.41
N LEU A 89 15.16 9.73 4.70
CA LEU A 89 14.06 8.93 5.26
C LEU A 89 12.71 9.32 4.66
N PHE A 90 12.44 10.62 4.51
CA PHE A 90 11.20 11.10 3.89
C PHE A 90 11.11 10.69 2.42
N VAL A 91 12.20 10.77 1.66
CA VAL A 91 12.24 10.31 0.26
C VAL A 91 11.96 8.81 0.18
N PHE A 92 12.62 8.01 1.00
CA PHE A 92 12.40 6.56 1.07
C PHE A 92 10.95 6.21 1.45
N ALA A 93 10.42 6.84 2.50
CA ALA A 93 9.04 6.62 2.93
C ALA A 93 8.03 7.05 1.85
N SER A 94 8.28 8.16 1.17
CA SER A 94 7.45 8.62 0.04
C SER A 94 7.48 7.63 -1.12
N PHE A 95 8.66 7.09 -1.45
CA PHE A 95 8.79 6.05 -2.47
C PHE A 95 7.99 4.79 -2.11
N LEU A 96 8.04 4.34 -0.85
CA LEU A 96 7.23 3.21 -0.40
C LEU A 96 5.72 3.49 -0.50
N VAL A 97 5.27 4.67 -0.08
CA VAL A 97 3.85 5.06 -0.19
C VAL A 97 3.40 5.06 -1.65
N VAL A 98 4.14 5.71 -2.56
CA VAL A 98 3.81 5.73 -3.99
C VAL A 98 3.78 4.32 -4.56
N THR A 99 4.80 3.51 -4.27
CA THR A 99 4.96 2.16 -4.81
C THR A 99 3.81 1.25 -4.36
N THR A 100 3.61 1.13 -3.05
CA THR A 100 2.54 0.29 -2.48
C THR A 100 1.15 0.78 -2.90
N PHE A 101 0.92 2.09 -2.91
CA PHE A 101 -0.35 2.65 -3.38
C PHE A 101 -0.64 2.25 -4.82
N LEU A 102 0.32 2.43 -5.73
CA LEU A 102 0.16 2.13 -7.16
C LEU A 102 0.12 0.65 -7.50
N HIS A 103 0.66 -0.22 -6.63
CA HIS A 103 0.54 -1.66 -6.79
C HIS A 103 -0.87 -2.17 -6.45
N HIS A 104 -1.58 -1.49 -5.55
CA HIS A 104 -2.88 -1.92 -5.05
C HIS A 104 -4.04 -1.05 -5.54
N ASN A 105 -3.75 0.07 -6.21
CA ASN A 105 -4.74 1.00 -6.73
C ASN A 105 -4.44 1.32 -8.19
N ASP A 106 -5.48 1.20 -9.01
CA ASP A 106 -5.49 1.58 -10.41
C ASP A 106 -6.93 1.92 -10.80
N GLU A 107 -7.13 2.56 -11.94
CA GLU A 107 -8.46 2.86 -12.48
C GLU A 107 -9.29 1.58 -12.67
N GLU A 108 -8.65 0.51 -13.13
CA GLU A 108 -9.30 -0.76 -13.47
C GLU A 108 -9.13 -1.84 -12.40
N THR A 109 -8.54 -1.54 -11.25
CA THR A 109 -8.29 -2.54 -10.20
C THR A 109 -9.59 -2.92 -9.50
N PRO A 110 -10.03 -4.19 -9.57
CA PRO A 110 -11.29 -4.60 -8.98
C PRO A 110 -11.14 -4.75 -7.47
N TRP A 111 -12.01 -4.08 -6.74
CA TRP A 111 -12.24 -4.26 -5.32
C TRP A 111 -13.48 -5.14 -5.15
N TYR A 112 -13.26 -6.33 -4.59
CA TYR A 112 -14.32 -7.32 -4.44
C TYR A 112 -15.12 -7.08 -3.15
N GLY A 113 -16.44 -7.25 -3.24
CA GLY A 113 -17.33 -7.30 -2.09
C GLY A 113 -17.05 -8.51 -1.19
N ASP A 114 -17.51 -8.44 0.06
CA ASP A 114 -17.27 -9.49 1.06
C ASP A 114 -17.71 -10.89 0.59
N SER A 115 -18.78 -10.97 -0.22
CA SER A 115 -19.31 -12.22 -0.77
C SER A 115 -18.48 -12.80 -1.93
N THR A 116 -17.71 -11.98 -2.64
CA THR A 116 -17.00 -12.37 -3.86
C THR A 116 -15.49 -12.38 -3.70
N TRP A 117 -14.97 -11.78 -2.63
CA TRP A 117 -13.54 -11.70 -2.31
C TRP A 117 -12.98 -13.07 -1.92
N THR A 118 -11.76 -13.35 -2.40
CA THR A 118 -10.94 -14.49 -1.98
C THR A 118 -9.48 -14.05 -2.01
N TYR A 119 -8.63 -14.73 -1.23
CA TYR A 119 -7.18 -14.48 -1.22
C TYR A 119 -6.58 -14.43 -2.64
N VAL A 120 -6.94 -15.39 -3.50
CA VAL A 120 -6.41 -15.46 -4.87
C VAL A 120 -6.90 -14.28 -5.72
N LYS A 121 -8.20 -13.97 -5.68
CA LYS A 121 -8.77 -12.83 -6.44
C LYS A 121 -8.16 -11.50 -5.99
N GLY A 122 -8.06 -11.26 -4.69
CA GLY A 122 -7.50 -10.02 -4.14
C GLY A 122 -6.04 -9.83 -4.53
N ASN A 123 -5.20 -10.85 -4.35
CA ASN A 123 -3.79 -10.78 -4.71
C ASN A 123 -3.56 -10.64 -6.22
N LEU A 124 -4.39 -11.29 -7.05
CA LEU A 124 -4.38 -11.12 -8.51
C LEU A 124 -4.79 -9.71 -8.97
N SER A 125 -5.51 -8.93 -8.16
CA SER A 125 -5.89 -7.56 -8.52
C SER A 125 -4.72 -6.58 -8.50
N SER A 126 -3.59 -6.93 -7.88
CA SER A 126 -2.42 -6.07 -7.85
C SER A 126 -1.82 -5.84 -9.24
N VAL A 127 -1.15 -4.69 -9.40
CA VAL A 127 -0.70 -4.18 -10.70
C VAL A 127 0.83 -4.12 -10.73
N ASP A 128 1.42 -4.81 -11.70
CA ASP A 128 2.85 -4.73 -11.95
C ASP A 128 3.22 -3.40 -12.62
N ARG A 129 4.31 -2.79 -12.17
CA ARG A 129 4.84 -1.51 -12.70
C ARG A 129 6.36 -1.53 -12.78
N SER A 130 6.92 -0.77 -13.71
CA SER A 130 8.37 -0.49 -13.75
C SER A 130 8.62 0.93 -13.26
N TYR A 131 9.63 1.09 -12.41
CA TYR A 131 10.07 2.38 -11.88
C TYR A 131 11.31 2.90 -12.64
N GLY A 132 11.63 2.28 -13.76
CA GLY A 132 12.83 2.52 -14.55
C GLY A 132 13.97 1.59 -14.12
N TRP A 133 14.83 1.26 -15.07
CA TRP A 133 15.84 0.20 -14.92
C TRP A 133 16.68 0.29 -13.64
N LEU A 134 17.12 1.51 -13.27
CA LEU A 134 17.96 1.71 -12.10
C LEU A 134 17.19 1.43 -10.80
N VAL A 135 15.96 1.93 -10.70
CA VAL A 135 15.12 1.71 -9.52
C VAL A 135 14.69 0.25 -9.45
N ASP A 136 14.34 -0.35 -10.59
CA ASP A 136 13.96 -1.75 -10.66
C ASP A 136 15.11 -2.66 -10.20
N GLU A 137 16.35 -2.43 -10.62
CA GLU A 137 17.49 -3.23 -10.17
C GLU A 137 17.81 -3.00 -8.68
N LEU A 138 17.89 -1.74 -8.22
CA LEU A 138 18.20 -1.42 -6.81
C LEU A 138 17.13 -1.88 -5.83
N SER A 139 15.88 -1.94 -6.27
CA SER A 139 14.73 -2.39 -5.47
C SER A 139 14.45 -3.89 -5.60
N HIS A 140 15.30 -4.65 -6.30
CA HIS A 140 15.09 -6.06 -6.59
C HIS A 140 13.76 -6.35 -7.31
N ASN A 141 13.41 -5.47 -8.25
CA ASN A 141 12.20 -5.49 -9.08
C ASN A 141 10.93 -5.46 -8.21
N ILE A 142 10.88 -4.55 -7.23
CA ILE A 142 9.75 -4.40 -6.31
C ILE A 142 8.40 -4.24 -7.02
N GLY A 143 8.41 -3.69 -8.24
CA GLY A 143 7.23 -3.53 -9.08
C GLY A 143 6.69 -4.82 -9.71
N THR A 144 7.35 -5.96 -9.55
CA THR A 144 6.85 -7.29 -9.92
C THR A 144 6.02 -7.83 -8.76
N HIS A 145 4.79 -7.35 -8.63
CA HIS A 145 4.03 -7.44 -7.39
C HIS A 145 2.98 -8.54 -7.40
N GLN A 146 2.39 -8.83 -8.57
CA GLN A 146 1.26 -9.75 -8.67
C GLN A 146 1.61 -11.18 -8.23
N VAL A 147 2.70 -11.73 -8.75
CA VAL A 147 3.19 -13.06 -8.36
C VAL A 147 3.78 -13.05 -6.95
N HIS A 148 4.42 -11.95 -6.54
CA HIS A 148 4.93 -11.80 -5.19
C HIS A 148 3.80 -11.93 -4.15
N HIS A 149 2.65 -11.33 -4.42
CA HIS A 149 1.49 -11.42 -3.52
C HIS A 149 0.84 -12.79 -3.48
N LEU A 150 0.83 -13.53 -4.59
CA LEU A 150 0.33 -14.91 -4.61
C LEU A 150 1.30 -15.89 -3.94
N PHE A 151 2.60 -15.68 -4.12
CA PHE A 151 3.64 -16.59 -3.67
C PHE A 151 4.81 -15.81 -3.07
N PRO A 152 4.64 -15.18 -1.89
CA PRO A 152 5.66 -14.33 -1.27
C PRO A 152 6.92 -15.11 -0.85
N ILE A 153 6.84 -16.45 -0.81
CA ILE A 153 7.98 -17.33 -0.56
C ILE A 153 8.96 -17.43 -1.74
N ILE A 154 8.54 -17.03 -2.95
CA ILE A 154 9.43 -17.00 -4.11
C ILE A 154 10.49 -15.93 -3.87
N PRO A 155 11.79 -16.27 -3.89
CA PRO A 155 12.83 -15.28 -3.67
C PRO A 155 12.90 -14.28 -4.83
N HIS A 156 13.28 -13.04 -4.53
CA HIS A 156 13.28 -11.93 -5.52
C HIS A 156 14.08 -12.27 -6.80
N TYR A 157 15.18 -13.02 -6.70
CA TYR A 157 16.00 -13.43 -7.85
C TYR A 157 15.34 -14.47 -8.76
N LYS A 158 14.22 -15.09 -8.34
CA LYS A 158 13.36 -15.96 -9.16
C LYS A 158 12.02 -15.34 -9.53
N LEU A 159 11.69 -14.17 -8.98
CA LEU A 159 10.38 -13.56 -9.12
C LEU A 159 10.05 -13.17 -10.57
N LYS A 160 11.02 -12.64 -11.32
CA LYS A 160 10.85 -12.32 -12.75
C LYS A 160 10.59 -13.56 -13.60
N GLU A 161 11.31 -14.66 -13.32
CA GLU A 161 11.14 -15.94 -14.00
C GLU A 161 9.74 -16.50 -13.74
N ALA A 162 9.33 -16.55 -12.47
CA ALA A 162 7.99 -16.98 -12.08
C ALA A 162 6.89 -16.11 -12.73
N THR A 163 7.08 -14.79 -12.77
CA THR A 163 6.16 -13.86 -13.42
C THR A 163 6.06 -14.08 -14.92
N SER A 164 7.18 -14.39 -15.59
CA SER A 164 7.18 -14.74 -17.01
C SER A 164 6.33 -15.99 -17.28
N HIS A 165 6.49 -17.04 -16.46
CA HIS A 165 5.68 -18.26 -16.57
C HIS A 165 4.19 -17.98 -16.31
N PHE A 166 3.86 -17.21 -15.27
CA PHE A 166 2.50 -16.81 -14.97
C PHE A 166 1.86 -16.06 -16.15
N ARG A 167 2.54 -15.05 -16.69
CA ARG A 167 2.03 -14.25 -17.83
C ARG A 167 1.78 -15.10 -19.07
N LYS A 168 2.63 -16.11 -19.31
CA LYS A 168 2.47 -17.05 -20.43
C LYS A 168 1.28 -18.00 -20.22
N ALA A 169 1.07 -18.48 -19.00
CA ALA A 169 0.00 -19.43 -18.68
C ALA A 169 -1.38 -18.75 -18.55
N TYR A 170 -1.42 -17.52 -18.02
CA TYR A 170 -2.64 -16.80 -17.67
C TYR A 170 -2.66 -15.36 -18.20
N PRO A 171 -2.54 -15.14 -19.52
CA PRO A 171 -2.44 -13.80 -20.09
C PRO A 171 -3.63 -12.90 -19.76
N HIS A 172 -4.82 -13.47 -19.58
CA HIS A 172 -6.05 -12.75 -19.24
C HIS A 172 -6.13 -12.27 -17.78
N LEU A 173 -5.22 -12.72 -16.91
CA LEU A 173 -5.11 -12.27 -15.52
C LEU A 173 -4.00 -11.24 -15.32
N VAL A 174 -3.20 -10.97 -16.35
CA VAL A 174 -2.05 -10.07 -16.24
C VAL A 174 -2.52 -8.63 -16.06
N ARG A 175 -1.98 -7.98 -15.04
CA ARG A 175 -2.24 -6.56 -14.75
C ARG A 175 -0.92 -5.82 -14.74
N VAL A 176 -0.71 -4.99 -15.75
CA VAL A 176 0.49 -4.16 -15.91
C VAL A 176 0.04 -2.75 -16.27
N ASN A 177 0.60 -1.75 -15.59
CA ASN A 177 0.40 -0.35 -15.97
C ASN A 177 1.76 0.30 -16.27
N THR A 178 1.87 0.90 -17.46
CA THR A 178 3.10 1.54 -17.98
C THR A 178 3.03 3.06 -17.97
N GLU A 179 1.95 3.65 -17.46
CA GLU A 179 1.84 5.10 -17.27
C GLU A 179 3.01 5.61 -16.40
N PRO A 180 3.58 6.79 -16.73
CA PRO A 180 4.65 7.38 -15.92
C PRO A 180 4.25 7.51 -14.45
N ILE A 181 5.10 7.01 -13.54
CA ILE A 181 4.78 6.84 -12.12
C ILE A 181 4.21 8.09 -11.46
N VAL A 182 4.78 9.27 -11.72
CA VAL A 182 4.31 10.53 -11.13
C VAL A 182 2.90 10.87 -11.60
N GLY A 183 2.63 10.76 -12.90
CA GLY A 183 1.31 11.03 -13.47
C GLY A 183 0.27 10.00 -13.01
N ALA A 184 0.63 8.72 -13.03
CA ALA A 184 -0.20 7.64 -12.54
C ALA A 184 -0.54 7.83 -11.05
N PHE A 185 0.43 8.21 -10.22
CA PHE A 185 0.21 8.46 -8.79
C PHE A 185 -0.85 9.53 -8.56
N PHE A 186 -0.70 10.71 -9.16
CA PHE A 186 -1.68 11.80 -8.95
C PHE A 186 -3.05 11.48 -9.55
N LYS A 187 -3.10 10.85 -10.73
CA LYS A 187 -4.36 10.38 -11.35
C LYS A 187 -5.08 9.39 -10.44
N THR A 188 -4.40 8.32 -10.01
CA THR A 188 -5.00 7.28 -9.17
C THR A 188 -5.33 7.81 -7.78
N LEU A 189 -4.53 8.73 -7.22
CA LEU A 189 -4.79 9.35 -5.93
C LEU A 189 -6.05 10.23 -5.97
N ASP A 190 -6.22 11.02 -7.02
CA ASP A 190 -7.43 11.83 -7.23
C ASP A 190 -8.68 10.93 -7.30
N LEU A 191 -8.62 9.89 -8.13
CA LEU A 191 -9.68 8.88 -8.22
C LEU A 191 -9.95 8.23 -6.85
N PHE A 192 -8.90 7.82 -6.15
CA PHE A 192 -9.02 7.17 -4.86
C PHE A 192 -9.68 8.07 -3.82
N VAL A 193 -9.30 9.35 -3.75
CA VAL A 193 -9.84 10.29 -2.76
C VAL A 193 -11.27 10.67 -3.08
N HIS A 194 -11.61 10.95 -4.33
CA HIS A 194 -12.92 11.49 -4.71
C HIS A 194 -13.96 10.41 -5.03
N HIS A 195 -13.53 9.23 -5.46
CA HIS A 195 -14.42 8.18 -5.95
C HIS A 195 -14.30 6.87 -5.20
N GLY A 196 -13.37 6.71 -4.26
CA GLY A 196 -13.11 5.41 -3.67
C GLY A 196 -13.97 5.00 -2.47
N ILE A 197 -15.10 5.69 -2.22
CA ILE A 197 -16.14 5.18 -1.31
C ILE A 197 -16.99 4.17 -2.09
N VAL A 198 -17.07 2.96 -1.57
CA VAL A 198 -17.70 1.82 -2.24
C VAL A 198 -19.14 1.67 -1.78
N PRO A 199 -20.12 1.51 -2.69
CA PRO A 199 -21.49 1.16 -2.33
C PRO A 199 -21.55 -0.10 -1.45
N ASP A 200 -22.52 -0.14 -0.53
CA ASP A 200 -22.64 -1.23 0.44
C ASP A 200 -22.92 -2.59 -0.21
N ASP A 201 -23.62 -2.58 -1.35
CA ASP A 201 -24.05 -3.75 -2.13
C ASP A 201 -23.10 -4.09 -3.29
N ALA A 202 -22.01 -3.34 -3.47
CA ALA A 202 -21.09 -3.56 -4.58
C ALA A 202 -20.37 -4.92 -4.44
N GLU A 203 -20.67 -5.83 -5.38
CA GLU A 203 -19.98 -7.11 -5.54
C GLU A 203 -18.59 -6.96 -6.15
N VAL A 204 -18.44 -6.03 -7.09
CA VAL A 204 -17.17 -5.62 -7.70
C VAL A 204 -17.23 -4.12 -7.91
N PHE A 205 -16.15 -3.43 -7.56
CA PHE A 205 -16.02 -2.00 -7.68
C PHE A 205 -14.69 -1.65 -8.35
N THR A 206 -14.71 -0.66 -9.24
CA THR A 206 -13.49 -0.03 -9.77
C THR A 206 -13.57 1.49 -9.65
N LEU A 207 -12.42 2.13 -9.42
CA LEU A 207 -12.34 3.58 -9.34
C LEU A 207 -12.77 4.25 -10.66
N GLY A 208 -12.40 3.66 -11.80
CA GLY A 208 -12.73 4.16 -13.12
C GLY A 208 -14.21 4.15 -13.44
N GLU A 209 -14.91 3.05 -13.16
CA GLU A 209 -16.36 2.96 -13.38
C GLU A 209 -17.12 3.95 -12.50
N ARG A 210 -16.70 4.11 -11.23
CA ARG A 210 -17.32 5.08 -10.32
C ARG A 210 -17.11 6.52 -10.80
N ALA A 211 -15.92 6.88 -11.25
CA ALA A 211 -15.64 8.21 -11.80
C ALA A 211 -16.45 8.49 -13.07
N LYS A 212 -16.55 7.51 -13.98
CA LYS A 212 -17.37 7.60 -15.21
C LYS A 212 -18.86 7.78 -14.88
N ALA A 213 -19.37 7.04 -13.90
CA ALA A 213 -20.75 7.18 -13.45
C ALA A 213 -21.02 8.56 -12.85
N ALA A 214 -20.12 9.07 -12.01
CA ALA A 214 -20.24 10.41 -11.41
C ALA A 214 -20.26 11.52 -12.49
N LYS A 215 -19.39 11.43 -13.50
CA LYS A 215 -19.37 12.39 -14.61
C LYS A 215 -20.64 12.39 -15.45
N LYS A 216 -21.31 11.24 -15.59
CA LYS A 216 -22.56 11.11 -16.35
C LYS A 216 -23.78 11.67 -15.60
N ALA A 217 -23.68 11.82 -14.28
CA ALA A 217 -24.76 12.34 -13.43
C ALA A 217 -24.76 13.88 -13.30
N LEU A 218 -23.74 14.55 -13.83
CA LEU A 218 -23.62 16.02 -13.94
C LEU A 218 -24.22 16.52 -15.26
#